data_AF-T1AAS7-F1
#
_entry.id   AF-T1AAS7-F1
#
_cell.length_a   1.000
_cell.length_b   1.000
_cell.length_c   1.000
_cell.angle_alpha   90.00
_cell.angle_beta   90.00
_cell.angle_gamma   90.00
#
_symmetry.space_group_name_H-M   'P 1'
#
loop_
_entity.id
_entity.type
_entity.pdbx_description
1 polymer ?
#
loop_
_entity_poly.entity_id
_entity_poly.type
_entity_poly.pdbx_seq_one_letter_code
_entity_poly.pdbx_strand_id
1 'polypeptide(L)'
;MENGNISNSVNFPPAHLARLPGSARLAVANRNVPNVVGQICTRLAAAGLNVAGLLNASRGDYAYTLLDMEGACGDDLLGAVRAIHGVLSAYRV
;
A
#
# COMPACT_ATOMS: atom_id res chain seq x y z
N MET A 1 -8.48 7.21 10.81
CA MET A 1 -8.62 6.64 9.44
C MET A 1 -8.95 5.17 9.60
N GLU A 2 -10.20 4.77 9.40
CA GLU A 2 -10.64 3.39 9.69
C GLU A 2 -10.40 2.40 8.54
N ASN A 3 -10.18 2.88 7.31
CA ASN A 3 -10.08 2.03 6.11
C ASN A 3 -8.87 2.34 5.22
N GLY A 4 -7.90 3.11 5.75
CA GLY A 4 -6.71 3.52 5.00
C GLY A 4 -7.02 4.56 3.91
N ASN A 5 -8.28 4.88 3.65
CA ASN A 5 -8.66 5.90 2.68
C ASN A 5 -8.21 7.29 3.12
N ILE A 6 -7.72 8.07 2.16
CA ILE A 6 -7.36 9.47 2.34
C ILE A 6 -8.38 10.30 1.57
N SER A 7 -9.14 11.15 2.25
CA SER A 7 -10.09 12.08 1.62
C SER A 7 -9.63 13.53 1.74
N ASN A 8 -9.00 13.89 2.86
CA ASN A 8 -8.69 15.27 3.25
C ASN A 8 -7.22 15.44 3.64
N SER A 9 -6.28 15.04 2.76
CA SER A 9 -4.85 15.32 2.98
C SER A 9 -4.39 16.51 2.16
N VAL A 10 -3.68 17.42 2.81
CA VAL A 10 -2.98 18.53 2.15
C VAL A 10 -1.82 17.99 1.31
N ASN A 11 -1.09 17.00 1.86
CA ASN A 11 0.17 16.51 1.29
C ASN A 11 0.01 15.25 0.41
N PHE A 12 -1.10 14.52 0.56
CA PHE A 12 -1.36 13.29 -0.19
C PHE A 12 -2.62 13.42 -1.06
N PRO A 13 -2.70 12.67 -2.18
CA PRO A 13 -3.87 12.67 -3.02
C PRO A 13 -5.06 11.98 -2.32
N PRO A 14 -6.29 12.26 -2.76
CA PRO A 14 -7.43 11.44 -2.39
C PRO A 14 -7.21 10.00 -2.87
N ALA A 15 -7.40 9.04 -1.98
CA ALA A 15 -7.26 7.63 -2.27
C ALA A 15 -8.44 6.89 -1.63
N HIS A 16 -9.31 6.33 -2.47
CA HIS A 16 -10.46 5.57 -2.05
C HIS A 16 -10.52 4.24 -2.80
N LEU A 17 -10.23 3.15 -2.09
CA LEU A 17 -10.40 1.80 -2.60
C LEU A 17 -11.50 1.13 -1.76
N ALA A 18 -12.55 0.64 -2.39
CA ALA A 18 -13.56 -0.14 -1.67
C ALA A 18 -12.89 -1.37 -1.03
N ARG A 19 -13.25 -1.72 0.22
CA ARG A 19 -12.72 -2.96 0.83
C ARG A 19 -13.36 -4.17 0.17
N LEU A 20 -12.55 -5.18 -0.10
CA LEU A 20 -13.05 -6.50 -0.48
C LEU A 20 -13.29 -7.35 0.78
N PRO A 21 -14.47 -8.00 0.95
CA PRO A 21 -14.72 -8.87 2.09
C PRO A 21 -13.67 -9.98 2.20
N GLY A 22 -13.15 -10.19 3.41
CA GLY A 22 -12.15 -11.24 3.67
C GLY A 22 -10.73 -10.92 3.20
N SER A 23 -10.45 -9.71 2.68
CA SER A 23 -9.10 -9.28 2.33
C SER A 23 -8.42 -8.55 3.49
N ALA A 24 -7.09 -8.68 3.57
CA ALA A 24 -6.27 -7.80 4.39
C ALA A 24 -5.87 -6.57 3.56
N ARG A 25 -5.82 -5.39 4.21
CA ARG A 25 -5.40 -4.16 3.54
C ARG A 25 -4.04 -3.68 4.06
N LEU A 26 -3.18 -3.34 3.13
CA LEU A 26 -1.91 -2.64 3.37
C LEU A 26 -2.02 -1.22 2.81
N ALA A 27 -1.76 -0.23 3.68
CA ALA A 27 -1.60 1.16 3.29
C ALA A 27 -0.12 1.52 3.29
N VAL A 28 0.35 2.14 2.21
CA VAL A 28 1.74 2.53 2.03
C VAL A 28 1.82 3.98 1.57
N ALA A 29 2.46 4.84 2.36
CA ALA A 29 2.90 6.15 1.90
C ALA A 29 4.28 6.01 1.27
N ASN A 30 4.45 6.51 0.06
CA ASN A 30 5.70 6.40 -0.68
C ASN A 30 6.03 7.66 -1.49
N ARG A 31 7.28 7.76 -1.95
CA ARG A 31 7.71 8.73 -2.94
C ARG A 31 7.08 8.40 -4.29
N ASN A 32 6.72 9.43 -5.03
CA ASN A 32 6.24 9.31 -6.40
C ASN A 32 7.42 9.16 -7.38
N VAL A 33 8.13 8.04 -7.27
CA VAL A 33 9.28 7.70 -8.13
C VAL A 33 9.06 6.32 -8.75
N PRO A 34 9.68 6.05 -9.92
CA PRO A 34 9.52 4.77 -10.59
C PRO A 34 9.86 3.57 -9.70
N ASN A 35 9.24 2.43 -10.00
CA ASN A 35 9.54 1.11 -9.44
C ASN A 35 9.11 0.86 -7.97
N VAL A 36 8.64 1.86 -7.21
CA VAL A 36 8.22 1.61 -5.81
C VAL A 36 7.03 0.65 -5.74
N VAL A 37 5.96 0.91 -6.51
CA VAL A 37 4.76 0.04 -6.53
C VAL A 37 5.10 -1.38 -7.02
N GLY A 38 5.95 -1.49 -8.04
CA GLY A 38 6.40 -2.79 -8.55
C GLY A 38 7.19 -3.60 -7.50
N GLN A 39 8.05 -2.95 -6.73
CA GLN A 39 8.76 -3.60 -5.63
C GLN A 39 7.82 -4.06 -4.51
N ILE A 40 6.79 -3.27 -4.18
CA ILE A 40 5.76 -3.67 -3.22
C ILE A 40 5.09 -4.96 -3.72
N CYS A 41 4.56 -4.96 -4.95
CA CYS A 41 3.94 -6.14 -5.53
C CYS A 41 4.86 -7.36 -5.57
N THR A 42 6.16 -7.15 -5.84
CA THR A 42 7.16 -8.22 -5.82
C THR A 42 7.32 -8.86 -4.43
N ARG A 43 7.29 -8.07 -3.35
CA ARG A 43 7.33 -8.60 -1.97
C ARG A 43 6.08 -9.39 -1.63
N LEU A 44 4.91 -8.92 -2.07
CA LEU A 44 3.64 -9.63 -1.89
C LEU A 44 3.66 -10.99 -2.62
N ALA A 45 4.12 -10.99 -3.87
CA ALA A 45 4.25 -12.21 -4.67
C ALA A 45 5.25 -13.19 -4.05
N ALA A 46 6.37 -12.72 -3.53
CA ALA A 46 7.35 -13.55 -2.82
C ALA A 46 6.79 -14.16 -1.52
N ALA A 47 5.83 -13.50 -0.88
CA ALA A 47 5.09 -14.03 0.27
C ALA A 47 3.90 -14.94 -0.14
N GLY A 48 3.68 -15.17 -1.43
CA GLY A 48 2.60 -16.01 -1.94
C GLY A 48 1.20 -15.41 -1.79
N LEU A 49 1.08 -14.09 -1.65
CA LEU A 49 -0.20 -13.41 -1.45
C LEU A 49 -0.77 -12.88 -2.76
N ASN A 50 -2.03 -13.19 -3.05
CA ASN A 50 -2.74 -12.66 -4.21
C ASN A 50 -3.19 -11.21 -3.95
N VAL A 51 -3.04 -10.32 -4.94
CA VAL A 51 -3.51 -8.93 -4.87
C VAL A 51 -4.92 -8.85 -5.44
N ALA A 52 -5.90 -8.66 -4.56
CA ALA A 52 -7.31 -8.56 -4.93
C ALA A 52 -7.69 -7.14 -5.39
N GLY A 53 -6.97 -6.13 -4.91
CA GLY A 53 -7.19 -4.74 -5.31
C GLY A 53 -5.93 -3.90 -5.11
N LEU A 54 -5.69 -2.95 -6.01
CA LEU A 54 -4.57 -2.02 -5.90
C LEU A 54 -5.02 -0.64 -6.35
N LEU A 55 -4.73 0.36 -5.53
CA LEU A 55 -4.85 1.76 -5.88
C LEU A 55 -3.52 2.45 -5.56
N ASN A 56 -2.92 3.09 -6.56
CA ASN A 56 -1.83 4.03 -6.34
C ASN A 56 -2.30 5.41 -6.79
N ALA A 57 -2.35 6.36 -5.87
CA ALA A 57 -2.64 7.74 -6.17
C ALA A 57 -1.40 8.57 -5.85
N SER A 58 -1.03 9.52 -6.72
CA SER A 58 0.11 10.42 -6.52
C SER A 58 -0.28 11.91 -6.52
N ARG A 59 0.50 12.72 -5.81
CA ARG A 59 0.44 14.19 -5.78
C ARG A 59 1.85 14.73 -5.55
N GLY A 60 2.41 15.42 -6.54
CA GLY A 60 3.77 15.95 -6.48
C GLY A 60 4.79 14.83 -6.20
N ASP A 61 5.62 15.02 -5.18
CA ASP A 61 6.70 14.10 -4.80
C ASP A 61 6.22 12.87 -4.00
N TYR A 62 4.92 12.80 -3.70
CA TYR A 62 4.35 11.79 -2.82
C TYR A 62 3.28 10.98 -3.52
N ALA A 63 3.15 9.73 -3.09
CA ALA A 63 2.11 8.82 -3.50
C ALA A 63 1.62 8.01 -2.30
N TYR A 64 0.43 7.47 -2.45
CA TYR A 64 -0.21 6.64 -1.46
C TYR A 64 -0.79 5.43 -2.17
N THR A 65 -0.34 4.25 -1.74
CA THR A 65 -0.71 2.96 -2.30
C THR A 65 -1.56 2.19 -1.31
N LEU A 66 -2.76 1.81 -1.72
CA LEU A 66 -3.62 0.87 -1.01
C LEU A 66 -3.58 -0.46 -1.75
N LEU A 67 -3.33 -1.54 -1.03
CA LEU A 67 -3.38 -2.90 -1.56
C LEU A 67 -4.32 -3.75 -0.70
N ASP A 68 -5.25 -4.43 -1.36
CA ASP A 68 -6.04 -5.50 -0.77
C ASP A 68 -5.45 -6.83 -1.22
N MET A 69 -5.28 -7.74 -0.27
CA MET A 69 -4.67 -9.04 -0.50
C MET A 69 -5.47 -10.16 0.14
N GLU A 70 -5.47 -11.32 -0.50
CA GLU A 70 -6.05 -12.54 0.05
C GLU A 70 -5.06 -13.16 1.04
N GLY A 71 -5.48 -13.34 2.29
CA GLY A 71 -4.64 -13.85 3.37
C GLY A 71 -4.12 -12.76 4.31
N ALA A 72 -3.18 -13.13 5.18
CA ALA A 72 -2.69 -12.26 6.25
C ALA A 72 -1.36 -11.58 5.88
N CYS A 73 -1.24 -10.29 6.19
CA CYS A 73 0.03 -9.57 6.12
C CYS A 73 0.82 -9.77 7.42
N GLY A 74 1.79 -10.68 7.41
CA GLY A 74 2.70 -10.93 8.53
C GLY A 74 3.66 -9.77 8.80
N ASP A 75 4.28 -9.78 9.99
CA ASP A 75 5.24 -8.73 10.39
C ASP A 75 6.46 -8.70 9.49
N ASP A 76 6.93 -9.85 9.01
CA ASP A 76 8.07 -9.95 8.10
C ASP A 76 7.79 -9.27 6.75
N LEU A 77 6.60 -9.48 6.18
CA LEU A 77 6.19 -8.83 4.94
C LEU A 77 6.07 -7.32 5.14
N LEU A 78 5.45 -6.89 6.24
CA LEU A 78 5.32 -5.47 6.58
C LEU A 78 6.71 -4.82 6.72
N GLY A 79 7.65 -5.49 7.38
CA GLY A 79 9.05 -5.06 7.50
C GLY A 79 9.74 -4.97 6.13
N ALA A 80 9.58 -5.99 5.28
CA ALA A 80 10.16 -6.02 3.94
C ALA A 80 9.63 -4.90 3.03
N VAL A 81 8.34 -4.55 3.14
CA VAL A 81 7.75 -3.41 2.43
C VAL A 81 8.31 -2.08 2.95
N ARG A 82 8.42 -1.92 4.27
CA ARG A 82 9.01 -0.72 4.89
C ARG A 82 10.48 -0.49 4.49
N ALA A 83 11.21 -1.56 4.19
CA ALA A 83 12.60 -1.50 3.76
C ALA A 83 12.79 -1.07 2.28
N ILE A 84 11.72 -0.97 1.48
CA ILE A 84 11.82 -0.54 0.09
C ILE A 84 12.23 0.94 0.02
N HIS A 85 13.29 1.23 -0.73
CA HIS A 85 13.71 2.60 -0.96
C HIS A 85 12.59 3.41 -1.61
N GLY A 86 12.22 4.54 -0.99
CA GLY A 86 11.09 5.38 -1.40
C GLY A 86 9.80 5.09 -0.65
N VAL A 87 9.69 4.01 0.14
CA VAL A 87 8.60 3.87 1.11
C VAL A 87 8.88 4.76 2.33
N LEU A 88 7.87 5.54 2.73
CA LEU A 88 7.94 6.47 3.86
C LEU A 88 7.32 5.84 5.11
N SER A 89 6.19 5.15 4.93
CA SER A 89 5.55 4.37 5.97
C SER A 89 4.65 3.30 5.35
N ALA A 90 4.42 2.22 6.11
CA ALA A 90 3.44 1.20 5.76
C ALA A 90 2.76 0.67 7.03
N TYR A 91 1.46 0.39 6.95
CA TYR A 91 0.69 -0.19 8.06
C TYR A 91 -0.51 -1.01 7.56
N ARG A 92 -0.87 -2.00 8.38
CA ARG A 92 -2.06 -2.83 8.18
C ARG A 92 -3.30 -2.06 8.61
N VAL A 93 -4.41 -2.27 7.91
CA VAL A 93 -5.64 -1.50 8.02
C VAL A 93 -6.83 -2.40 8.29
#